data_AF-A0A7W1YN26-F1
#
_entry.id   AF-A0A7W1YN26-F1
#
_cell.length_a   1.000
_cell.length_b   1.000
_cell.length_c   1.000
_cell.angle_alpha   90.00
_cell.angle_beta   90.00
_cell.angle_gamma   90.00
#
_symmetry.space_group_name_H-M   'P 1'
#
loop_
_entity.id
_entity.type
_entity.pdbx_description
1 polymer ?
#
loop_
_entity_poly.entity_id
_entity_poly.type
_entity_poly.pdbx_seq_one_letter_code
_entity_poly.pdbx_strand_id
1 'polypeptide(L)'
;MPQRTCIACRRIDAKRGLVRLVRLPDERVAIDPTGKRAGRGAYICNDRSCWSAALKRKAIERALHITEFAPDDRAMLIAYHSALPDDSRDPEQLAAHVEREDGDEEVVTLEGGSIPRS
;
A
#
# COMPACT_ATOMS: atom_id res chain seq x y z
N MET A 1 -12.75 8.27 13.14
CA MET A 1 -11.38 8.05 13.67
C MET A 1 -10.35 8.54 12.64
N PRO A 2 -9.11 8.89 13.02
CA PRO A 2 -8.10 9.32 12.06
C PRO A 2 -7.65 8.17 11.13
N GLN A 3 -8.08 8.22 9.87
CA GLN A 3 -7.60 7.33 8.80
C GLN A 3 -6.15 7.62 8.41
N ARG A 4 -5.49 6.66 7.76
CA ARG A 4 -4.12 6.77 7.23
C ARG A 4 -4.04 6.10 5.86
N THR A 5 -3.13 6.60 5.02
CA THR A 5 -2.94 6.12 3.64
C THR A 5 -1.65 5.33 3.53
N CYS A 6 -1.71 4.13 2.96
CA CYS A 6 -0.52 3.32 2.68
C CYS A 6 0.37 3.99 1.62
N ILE A 7 1.68 4.14 1.88
CA ILE A 7 2.63 4.71 0.91
C ILE A 7 2.99 3.74 -0.23
N ALA A 8 2.51 2.49 -0.18
CA ALA A 8 2.66 1.47 -1.22
C ALA A 8 1.41 1.37 -2.11
N CYS A 9 0.33 0.77 -1.61
CA CYS A 9 -0.91 0.52 -2.38
C CYS A 9 -1.88 1.70 -2.43
N ARG A 10 -1.59 2.82 -1.75
CA ARG A 10 -2.46 4.02 -1.65
C ARG A 10 -3.86 3.81 -1.04
N ARG A 11 -4.21 2.58 -0.63
CA ARG A 11 -5.40 2.27 0.20
C ARG A 11 -5.44 3.15 1.46
N ILE A 12 -6.66 3.49 1.89
CA ILE A 12 -6.93 4.21 3.12
C ILE A 12 -7.49 3.22 4.15
N ASP A 13 -6.91 3.20 5.34
CA ASP A 13 -7.26 2.24 6.40
C ASP A 13 -7.19 2.90 7.81
N ALA A 14 -7.80 2.24 8.79
CA ALA A 14 -7.66 2.56 10.20
C ALA A 14 -6.23 2.23 10.69
N LYS A 15 -5.81 2.85 11.80
CA LYS A 15 -4.45 2.69 12.37
C LYS A 15 -4.04 1.23 12.65
N ARG A 16 -4.99 0.28 12.77
CA ARG A 16 -4.69 -1.11 13.16
C ARG A 16 -4.08 -1.97 12.03
N GLY A 17 -4.41 -1.74 10.75
CA GLY A 17 -3.85 -2.51 9.64
C GLY A 17 -2.54 -1.95 9.05
N LEU A 18 -2.06 -0.81 9.59
CA LEU A 18 -0.95 -0.03 9.05
C LEU A 18 0.22 0.09 10.03
N VAL A 19 1.37 -0.45 9.64
CA VAL A 19 2.66 -0.26 10.31
C VAL A 19 3.17 1.15 10.05
N ARG A 20 3.49 1.91 11.11
CA ARG A 20 4.13 3.22 10.98
C ARG A 20 5.65 3.07 10.92
N LEU A 21 6.26 3.75 9.95
CA LEU A 21 7.68 4.11 9.94
C LEU A 21 7.86 5.57 10.38
N VAL A 22 8.95 5.89 11.05
CA VAL A 22 9.31 7.25 11.46
C VAL A 22 10.77 7.56 11.12
N ARG A 23 11.02 8.77 10.59
CA ARG A 23 12.38 9.34 10.50
C ARG A 23 12.74 9.99 11.82
N LEU A 24 13.86 9.57 12.39
CA LEU A 24 14.44 10.11 13.61
C LEU A 24 15.29 11.37 13.32
N PRO A 25 15.75 12.12 14.35
CA PRO A 25 16.52 13.36 14.14
C PRO A 25 17.87 13.16 13.47
N ASP A 26 18.47 11.99 13.63
CA ASP A 26 19.72 11.48 13.06
C ASP A 26 19.53 10.85 11.66
N GLU A 27 18.45 11.22 10.96
CA GLU A 27 17.99 10.71 9.66
C GLU A 27 17.70 9.20 9.56
N ARG A 28 17.92 8.45 10.64
CA ARG A 28 17.64 7.01 10.76
C ARG A 28 16.14 6.70 10.64
N VAL A 29 15.81 5.50 10.19
CA VAL A 29 14.43 4.97 10.13
C VAL A 29 14.19 3.93 11.20
N ALA A 30 13.09 4.10 11.93
CA ALA A 30 12.59 3.08 12.83
C ALA A 30 11.11 2.74 12.57
N ILE A 31 10.75 1.50 12.89
CA ILE A 31 9.36 1.08 13.03
C ILE A 31 8.80 1.66 14.34
N ASP A 32 7.57 2.18 14.31
CA ASP A 32 6.88 2.73 15.49
C ASP A 32 5.46 2.14 15.63
N PRO A 33 5.31 0.97 16.28
CA PRO A 33 4.00 0.38 16.55
C PRO A 33 3.12 1.26 17.45
N THR A 34 3.73 2.13 18.26
CA THR A 34 2.99 3.00 19.19
C THR A 34 2.30 4.15 18.45
N GLY A 35 2.91 4.65 17.36
CA GLY A 35 2.53 5.88 16.69
C GLY A 35 2.78 7.14 17.52
N LYS A 36 3.61 7.08 18.59
CA LYS A 36 3.91 8.19 19.50
C LYS A 36 5.28 8.83 19.26
N ARG A 37 6.17 8.23 18.45
CA ARG A 37 7.53 8.77 18.26
C ARG A 37 7.47 10.08 17.46
N ALA A 38 8.14 11.13 17.95
CA ALA A 38 8.30 12.38 17.22
C ALA A 38 9.07 12.18 15.91
N GLY A 39 8.85 13.07 14.94
CA GLY A 39 9.45 13.00 13.60
C GLY A 39 8.44 12.69 12.48
N ARG A 40 8.89 12.86 11.25
CA ARG A 40 8.09 12.62 10.04
C ARG A 40 7.74 11.13 9.94
N GLY A 41 6.46 10.82 9.73
CA GLY A 41 5.97 9.44 9.70
C GLY A 41 5.35 9.03 8.37
N ALA A 42 5.57 7.78 7.98
CA ALA A 42 4.94 7.10 6.85
C ALA A 42 4.19 5.86 7.35
N TYR A 43 3.26 5.33 6.54
CA TYR A 43 2.44 4.17 6.89
C TYR A 43 2.44 3.15 5.75
N ILE A 44 2.63 1.87 6.06
CA ILE A 44 2.59 0.75 5.11
C ILE A 44 1.63 -0.30 5.68
N CYS A 45 0.84 -0.97 4.84
CA CYS A 45 0.05 -2.14 5.24
C CYS A 45 0.95 -3.24 5.84
N ASN A 46 0.40 -4.03 6.76
CA ASN A 46 1.12 -5.13 7.43
C ASN A 46 1.25 -6.39 6.55
N ASP A 47 1.64 -6.20 5.28
CA ASP A 47 1.65 -7.22 4.25
C ASP A 47 2.96 -7.21 3.43
N ARG A 48 3.42 -8.39 3.01
CA ARG A 48 4.71 -8.53 2.31
C ARG A 48 4.75 -7.80 0.97
N SER A 49 3.63 -7.66 0.27
CA SER A 49 3.55 -7.06 -1.08
C SER A 49 3.78 -5.54 -1.02
N CYS A 50 3.14 -4.85 -0.06
CA CYS A 50 3.30 -3.41 0.15
C CYS A 50 4.71 -3.06 0.59
N TRP A 51 5.33 -3.88 1.44
CA TRP A 51 6.72 -3.69 1.85
C TRP A 51 7.71 -3.91 0.71
N SER A 52 7.54 -4.97 -0.09
CA SER A 52 8.34 -5.21 -1.30
C SER A 52 8.23 -4.05 -2.29
N ALA A 53 6.99 -3.61 -2.58
CA ALA A 53 6.73 -2.49 -3.48
C ALA A 53 7.33 -1.18 -2.95
N ALA A 54 7.20 -0.89 -1.65
CA ALA A 54 7.71 0.32 -1.03
C ALA A 54 9.25 0.40 -1.08
N LEU A 55 9.93 -0.71 -0.74
CA LEU A 55 11.39 -0.82 -0.83
C LEU A 55 11.88 -0.75 -2.29
N LYS A 56 11.31 -1.56 -3.19
CA LYS A 56 11.73 -1.65 -4.60
C LYS A 56 11.64 -0.29 -5.32
N ARG A 57 10.63 0.53 -5.01
CA ARG A 57 10.39 1.81 -5.69
C ARG A 57 10.95 3.03 -4.96
N LYS A 58 11.70 2.87 -3.87
CA LYS A 58 12.17 3.94 -2.97
C LYS A 58 11.05 4.82 -2.36
N ALA A 59 9.91 4.22 -1.99
CA ALA A 59 8.75 4.98 -1.51
C ALA A 59 8.93 5.47 -0.06
N ILE A 60 9.65 4.71 0.76
CA ILE A 60 9.89 5.03 2.17
C ILE A 60 10.78 6.28 2.25
N GLU A 61 11.85 6.30 1.47
CA GLU A 61 12.80 7.41 1.27
C GLU A 61 12.06 8.72 0.95
N ARG A 62 11.20 8.71 -0.09
CA ARG A 62 10.43 9.89 -0.49
C ARG A 62 9.42 10.32 0.57
N ALA A 63 8.68 9.38 1.17
CA ALA A 63 7.66 9.71 2.17
C ALA A 63 8.26 10.29 3.47
N LEU A 64 9.43 9.77 3.87
CA LEU A 64 10.17 10.20 5.05
C LEU A 64 11.12 11.38 4.79
N HIS A 65 11.32 11.79 3.54
CA HIS A 65 12.36 12.75 3.11
C HIS A 65 13.75 12.29 3.60
N ILE A 66 14.24 11.20 3.02
CA ILE A 66 15.56 10.61 3.27
C ILE A 66 16.20 10.35 1.91
N THR A 67 17.48 10.70 1.75
CA THR A 67 18.21 10.51 0.48
C THR A 67 18.62 9.04 0.28
N GLU A 68 19.15 8.44 1.34
CA GLU A 68 19.60 7.04 1.40
C GLU A 68 19.50 6.51 2.84
N PHE A 69 19.29 5.21 3.01
CA PHE A 69 19.26 4.58 4.34
C PHE A 69 20.66 4.23 4.83
N ALA A 70 20.88 4.33 6.13
CA ALA A 70 21.97 3.61 6.78
C ALA A 70 21.87 2.09 6.46
N PRO A 71 23.00 1.38 6.26
CA PRO A 71 22.98 -0.06 5.94
C PRO A 71 22.15 -0.90 6.92
N ASP A 72 22.28 -0.64 8.23
CA ASP A 72 21.53 -1.36 9.27
C ASP A 72 20.02 -1.12 9.17
N ASP A 73 19.59 0.10 8.85
CA ASP A 73 18.16 0.43 8.71
C ASP A 73 17.57 -0.32 7.51
N ARG A 74 18.31 -0.37 6.40
CA ARG A 74 17.89 -1.13 5.22
C ARG A 74 17.85 -2.63 5.49
N ALA A 75 18.82 -3.16 6.24
CA ALA A 75 18.82 -4.56 6.67
C ALA A 75 17.63 -4.86 7.60
N MET A 76 17.34 -3.98 8.57
CA MET A 76 16.19 -4.08 9.48
C MET A 76 14.85 -4.06 8.74
N LEU A 77 14.67 -3.14 7.77
CA LEU A 77 13.46 -3.08 6.95
C LEU A 77 13.28 -4.32 6.06
N ILE A 78 14.37 -4.92 5.56
CA ILE A 78 14.35 -6.17 4.79
C ILE A 78 14.06 -7.39 5.68
N ALA A 79 14.62 -7.43 6.89
CA ALA A 79 14.35 -8.48 7.88
C ALA A 79 12.88 -8.45 8.32
N TYR A 80 12.32 -7.26 8.59
CA TYR A 80 10.91 -7.10 8.90
C TYR A 80 10.01 -7.51 7.74
N HIS A 81 10.29 -7.06 6.52
CA HIS A 81 9.61 -7.51 5.29
C HIS A 81 9.63 -9.04 5.14
N SER A 82 10.75 -9.68 5.46
CA SER A 82 10.93 -11.13 5.40
C SER A 82 10.17 -11.91 6.49
N ALA A 83 9.71 -11.24 7.54
CA ALA A 83 8.92 -11.81 8.64
C ALA A 83 7.39 -11.60 8.50
N LEU A 84 6.94 -10.75 7.56
CA LEU A 84 5.51 -10.52 7.30
C LEU A 84 4.85 -11.71 6.60
N PRO A 85 3.54 -11.97 6.81
CA PRO A 85 2.80 -12.94 6.01
C PRO A 85 2.88 -12.58 4.52
N ASP A 86 3.02 -13.59 3.65
CA ASP A 86 2.95 -13.35 2.22
C ASP A 86 1.50 -13.07 1.81
N ASP A 87 1.29 -12.00 1.05
CA ASP A 87 -0.05 -11.51 0.73
C ASP A 87 -0.61 -12.20 -0.51
N SER A 88 -1.01 -13.46 -0.34
CA SER A 88 -1.92 -14.16 -1.25
C SER A 88 -3.37 -13.65 -1.09
N ARG A 89 -3.52 -12.32 -0.95
CA ARG A 89 -4.73 -11.47 -0.96
C ARG A 89 -6.01 -12.16 -0.52
N ASP A 90 -6.30 -11.98 0.77
CA ASP A 90 -7.63 -12.22 1.34
C ASP A 90 -8.70 -11.46 0.52
N PRO A 91 -9.64 -12.17 -0.15
CA PRO A 91 -10.62 -11.53 -1.03
C PRO A 91 -11.55 -10.55 -0.32
N GLU A 92 -11.78 -10.72 0.99
CA GLU A 92 -12.66 -9.83 1.76
C GLU A 92 -12.05 -8.42 1.88
N GLN A 93 -10.72 -8.32 1.93
CA GLN A 93 -9.97 -7.05 1.92
C GLN A 93 -9.81 -6.44 0.51
N LEU A 94 -10.25 -7.14 -0.54
CA LEU A 94 -10.39 -6.62 -1.89
C LEU A 94 -11.83 -6.14 -2.16
N ALA A 95 -12.82 -6.86 -1.65
CA ALA A 95 -14.24 -6.50 -1.74
C ALA A 95 -14.57 -5.18 -1.01
N ALA A 96 -13.95 -4.93 0.15
CA ALA A 96 -14.14 -3.73 0.98
C ALA A 96 -13.59 -2.41 0.36
N HIS A 97 -13.45 -2.33 -0.97
CA HIS A 97 -13.03 -1.15 -1.73
C HIS A 97 -13.93 -0.85 -2.96
N VAL A 98 -15.05 -1.56 -3.14
CA VAL A 98 -15.99 -1.33 -4.27
C VAL A 98 -17.38 -0.92 -3.75
N GLU A 99 -17.47 0.30 -3.22
CA GLU A 99 -18.71 1.07 -3.06
C GLU A 99 -18.40 2.57 -3.32
N ARG A 100 -19.14 3.35 -4.11
CA ARG A 100 -20.16 3.16 -5.20
C ARG A 100 -20.40 4.59 -5.80
N GLU A 101 -21.10 4.84 -6.91
CA GLU A 101 -21.97 3.96 -7.71
C GLU A 101 -21.25 3.31 -8.94
N ASP A 102 -21.05 3.86 -10.15
CA ASP A 102 -21.46 5.11 -10.82
C ASP A 102 -21.15 5.06 -12.35
N GLY A 103 -21.97 5.68 -13.21
CA GLY A 103 -21.64 6.07 -14.61
C GLY A 103 -21.89 5.05 -15.74
N ASP A 104 -23.13 4.89 -16.18
CA ASP A 104 -23.57 3.96 -17.24
C ASP A 104 -23.55 4.58 -18.66
N GLU A 105 -22.97 3.88 -19.66
CA GLU A 105 -23.54 3.77 -21.02
C GLU A 105 -23.03 2.48 -21.72
N GLU A 106 -23.92 1.80 -22.44
CA GLU A 106 -23.77 0.41 -22.87
C GLU A 106 -23.12 0.23 -24.26
N VAL A 107 -22.13 -0.67 -24.37
CA VAL A 107 -21.52 -1.06 -25.67
C VAL A 107 -22.05 -2.40 -26.15
N VAL A 108 -23.23 -2.39 -26.78
CA VAL A 108 -23.79 -3.57 -27.45
C VAL A 108 -23.07 -3.86 -28.77
N THR A 109 -22.34 -4.98 -28.81
CA THR A 109 -21.87 -5.62 -30.05
C THR A 109 -22.52 -7.00 -30.16
N LEU A 110 -23.16 -7.28 -31.30
CA LEU A 110 -23.61 -8.63 -31.67
C LEU A 110 -23.27 -8.90 -33.14
N GLU A 111 -22.77 -10.10 -33.41
CA GLU A 111 -22.19 -10.49 -34.69
C GLU A 111 -23.17 -11.30 -35.56
N GLY A 112 -23.17 -11.02 -36.87
CA GLY A 112 -23.38 -11.98 -37.97
C GLY A 112 -24.64 -12.85 -38.05
N GLY A 113 -25.39 -12.74 -39.16
CA GLY A 113 -26.35 -13.78 -39.57
C GLY A 113 -27.35 -13.37 -40.66
N SER A 114 -27.26 -13.96 -41.85
CA SER A 114 -28.10 -13.60 -43.02
C SER A 114 -29.36 -14.45 -43.16
N ILE A 115 -30.52 -13.82 -43.43
CA ILE A 115 -31.67 -14.44 -44.11
C ILE A 115 -32.26 -13.41 -45.11
N PRO A 116 -32.52 -13.77 -46.39
CA PRO A 116 -33.04 -12.83 -47.39
C PRO A 116 -34.57 -12.62 -47.27
N ARG A 117 -35.06 -11.52 -47.87
CA ARG A 117 -36.46 -11.38 -48.29
C ARG A 117 -36.53 -10.82 -49.71
N SER A 118 -37.61 -11.19 -50.39
CA SER A 118 -37.90 -11.03 -51.82
C SER A 118 -37.92 -9.59 -52.33
#